data_AF-A0A1G1FER2-F1
#
_entry.id   AF-A0A1G1FER2-F1
#
_cell.length_a   1.000
_cell.length_b   1.000
_cell.length_c   1.000
_cell.angle_alpha   90.00
_cell.angle_beta   90.00
_cell.angle_gamma   90.00
#
_symmetry.space_group_name_H-M   'P 1'
#
loop_
_entity.id
_entity.type
_entity.pdbx_description
1 polymer ?
#
loop_
_entity_poly.entity_id
_entity_poly.type
_entity_poly.pdbx_seq_one_letter_code
_entity_poly.pdbx_strand_id
1 'polypeptide(L)'
;MKSLLSADVFDKRDINTYVILLSAPVLLTLYRYHGTAGQFSGYFPGLQASPLADLYGVLWQFFAFFILAFLLPLLFVKTRLKRPLADLGFGPGDHVFGRKVLLVALPLLVIPLTFIASGMPDVRSEYPLSKTLFAHRDLVLWYEAAYVLVYYIAWEFFFRGFLLFPLAERFGGMNAVLIQTISSCLVHIGKPEAEIIGSIFAGIIFGVLALRARSFWYGFVLHAAIGVLTDLFILFYAR
;
A
#
# COMPACT_ATOMS: atom_id res chain seq x y z
N MET A 1 10.16 -19.39 -30.67
CA MET A 1 10.48 -18.13 -29.96
C MET A 1 10.43 -16.88 -30.86
N LYS A 2 10.99 -16.87 -32.08
CA LYS A 2 10.93 -15.67 -32.96
C LYS A 2 9.52 -15.21 -33.38
N SER A 3 8.49 -16.06 -33.27
CA SER A 3 7.10 -15.72 -33.63
C SER A 3 6.23 -15.21 -32.48
N LEU A 4 6.72 -15.19 -31.23
CA LEU A 4 5.95 -14.68 -30.08
C LEU A 4 6.14 -13.17 -29.84
N LEU A 5 7.12 -12.57 -30.51
CA LEU A 5 7.48 -11.15 -30.39
C LEU A 5 7.39 -10.49 -31.78
N SER A 6 6.23 -10.62 -32.44
CA SER A 6 5.98 -9.78 -33.62
C SER A 6 5.99 -8.31 -33.18
N ALA A 7 6.36 -7.42 -34.11
CA ALA A 7 6.39 -5.98 -33.84
C ALA A 7 5.02 -5.44 -33.39
N ASP A 8 3.93 -6.14 -33.71
CA ASP A 8 2.56 -5.80 -33.31
C ASP A 8 2.30 -6.04 -31.81
N VAL A 9 3.09 -6.90 -31.15
CA VAL A 9 2.94 -7.25 -29.72
C VAL A 9 3.96 -6.52 -28.85
N PHE A 10 5.18 -6.31 -29.36
CA PHE A 10 6.27 -5.70 -28.59
C PHE A 10 6.84 -4.48 -29.32
N ASP A 11 6.65 -3.30 -28.71
CA ASP A 11 7.28 -2.06 -29.14
C ASP A 11 8.41 -1.66 -28.18
N LYS A 12 9.64 -1.58 -28.69
CA LYS A 12 10.81 -1.16 -27.91
C LYS A 12 10.65 0.21 -27.27
N ARG A 13 9.82 1.10 -27.85
CA ARG A 13 9.54 2.44 -27.32
C ARG A 13 8.75 2.38 -26.02
N ASP A 14 7.98 1.32 -25.80
CA ASP A 14 7.15 1.12 -24.62
C ASP A 14 7.85 0.30 -23.52
N ILE A 15 9.15 0.03 -23.66
CA ILE A 15 9.89 -0.84 -22.72
C ILE A 15 9.71 -0.41 -21.26
N ASN A 16 9.69 0.90 -20.99
CA ASN A 16 9.49 1.42 -19.65
C ASN A 16 8.08 1.13 -19.12
N THR A 17 7.04 1.24 -19.97
CA THR A 17 5.67 0.84 -19.63
C THR A 17 5.59 -0.64 -19.33
N TYR A 18 6.26 -1.49 -20.11
CA TYR A 18 6.29 -2.93 -19.86
C TYR A 18 6.99 -3.26 -18.53
N VAL A 19 8.12 -2.59 -18.22
CA VAL A 19 8.76 -2.75 -16.91
C VAL A 19 7.83 -2.33 -15.78
N ILE A 20 7.11 -1.21 -15.91
CA ILE A 20 6.14 -0.75 -14.90
C ILE A 20 5.02 -1.78 -14.72
N LEU A 21 4.41 -2.27 -15.81
CA LEU A 21 3.36 -3.29 -15.75
C LEU A 21 3.85 -4.61 -15.15
N LEU A 22 5.06 -5.07 -15.50
CA LEU A 22 5.65 -6.29 -14.95
C LEU A 22 6.11 -6.13 -13.50
N SER A 23 6.39 -4.90 -13.06
CA SER A 23 6.84 -4.66 -11.69
C SER A 23 5.81 -5.09 -10.66
N ALA A 24 4.50 -4.89 -10.92
CA ALA A 24 3.43 -5.29 -10.02
C ALA A 24 3.44 -6.81 -9.74
N PRO A 25 3.28 -7.71 -10.73
CA PRO A 25 3.31 -9.14 -10.46
C PRO A 25 4.67 -9.61 -9.92
N VAL A 26 5.80 -9.07 -10.39
CA VAL A 26 7.14 -9.51 -9.94
C VAL A 26 7.39 -9.12 -8.48
N LEU A 27 7.29 -7.83 -8.16
CA LEU A 27 7.66 -7.30 -6.85
C LEU A 27 6.66 -7.74 -5.78
N LEU A 28 5.36 -7.81 -6.10
CA LEU A 28 4.35 -8.27 -5.15
C LEU A 28 4.44 -9.79 -4.91
N THR A 29 4.86 -10.58 -5.90
CA THR A 29 5.15 -12.01 -5.70
C THR A 29 6.37 -12.20 -4.81
N LEU A 30 7.47 -11.46 -5.06
CA LEU A 30 8.65 -11.50 -4.19
C LEU A 30 8.29 -11.11 -2.76
N TYR A 31 7.47 -10.09 -2.58
CA TYR A 31 6.95 -9.71 -1.27
C TYR A 31 6.12 -10.83 -0.64
N ARG A 32 5.24 -11.50 -1.40
CA ARG A 32 4.42 -12.60 -0.86
C ARG A 32 5.25 -13.77 -0.36
N TYR A 33 6.31 -14.13 -1.08
CA TYR A 33 7.14 -15.30 -0.73
C TYR A 33 8.25 -15.02 0.27
N HIS A 34 8.71 -13.77 0.39
CA HIS A 34 9.87 -13.43 1.21
C HIS A 34 9.60 -12.33 2.23
N GLY A 35 8.64 -11.44 1.95
CA GLY A 35 8.37 -10.25 2.74
C GLY A 35 7.29 -10.40 3.79
N THR A 36 6.34 -11.33 3.70
CA THR A 36 5.27 -11.42 4.72
C THR A 36 5.80 -11.81 6.09
N ALA A 37 5.12 -11.40 7.17
CA ALA A 37 5.58 -11.60 8.55
C ALA A 37 5.92 -13.06 8.89
N GLY A 38 5.13 -14.01 8.36
CA GLY A 38 5.37 -15.45 8.56
C GLY A 38 6.70 -15.99 8.01
N GLN A 39 7.35 -15.26 7.08
CA GLN A 39 8.64 -15.66 6.51
C GLN A 39 9.83 -15.26 7.38
N PHE A 40 9.63 -14.33 8.32
CA PHE A 40 10.71 -13.81 9.17
C PHE A 40 11.43 -14.91 9.95
N SER A 41 10.67 -15.87 10.46
CA SER A 41 11.19 -16.99 11.27
C SER A 41 12.18 -17.86 10.50
N GLY A 42 11.99 -18.04 9.18
CA GLY A 42 12.90 -18.80 8.32
C GLY A 42 14.22 -18.08 8.05
N TYR A 43 14.21 -16.75 7.98
CA TYR A 43 15.42 -15.95 7.77
C TYR A 43 16.18 -15.66 9.06
N PHE A 44 15.48 -15.54 10.19
CA PHE A 44 16.05 -15.14 11.46
C PHE A 44 15.67 -16.13 12.58
N PRO A 45 16.07 -17.42 12.48
CA PRO A 45 15.67 -18.44 13.44
C PRO A 45 16.12 -18.12 14.87
N GLY A 46 17.26 -17.45 15.04
CA GLY A 46 17.77 -17.04 16.37
C GLY A 46 16.90 -15.99 17.10
N LEU A 47 15.99 -15.32 16.40
CA LEU A 47 15.09 -14.32 16.99
C LEU A 47 13.71 -14.87 17.36
N GLN A 48 13.42 -16.13 17.02
CA GLN A 48 12.10 -16.73 17.29
C GLN A 48 11.78 -16.89 18.78
N ALA A 49 12.81 -17.08 19.61
CA ALA A 49 12.62 -17.21 21.06
C ALA A 49 12.32 -15.87 21.76
N SER A 50 12.42 -14.74 21.05
CA SER A 50 12.12 -13.42 21.61
C SER A 50 10.62 -13.29 21.91
N PRO A 51 10.22 -12.68 23.04
CA PRO A 51 8.82 -12.33 23.27
C PRO A 51 8.28 -11.31 22.25
N LEU A 52 9.17 -10.64 21.50
CA LEU A 52 8.85 -9.68 20.45
C LEU A 52 8.95 -10.28 19.04
N ALA A 53 9.10 -11.59 18.89
CA ALA A 53 9.30 -12.24 17.59
C ALA A 53 8.17 -11.93 16.58
N ASP A 54 6.93 -11.86 17.07
CA ASP A 54 5.76 -11.47 16.27
C ASP A 54 5.87 -10.03 15.73
N LEU A 55 6.21 -9.07 16.60
CA LEU A 55 6.49 -7.69 16.20
C LEU A 55 7.63 -7.62 15.18
N TYR A 56 8.72 -8.36 15.37
CA TYR A 56 9.83 -8.39 14.41
C TYR A 56 9.41 -8.92 13.04
N GLY A 57 8.53 -9.93 13.01
CA GLY A 57 7.94 -10.41 11.77
C GLY A 57 7.15 -9.33 11.04
N VAL A 58 6.35 -8.55 11.75
CA VAL A 58 5.57 -7.46 11.13
C VAL A 58 6.48 -6.30 10.69
N LEU A 59 7.52 -5.96 11.46
CA LEU A 59 8.50 -4.95 11.04
C LEU A 59 9.30 -5.39 9.81
N TRP A 60 9.65 -6.68 9.73
CA TRP A 60 10.21 -7.28 8.51
C TRP A 60 9.25 -7.11 7.33
N GLN A 61 7.96 -7.34 7.56
CA GLN A 61 6.94 -7.14 6.54
C GLN A 61 6.86 -5.71 6.04
N PHE A 62 6.89 -4.73 6.95
CA PHE A 62 6.89 -3.32 6.56
C PHE A 62 8.15 -2.97 5.77
N PHE A 63 9.31 -3.39 6.29
CA PHE A 63 10.60 -3.09 5.67
C PHE A 63 10.74 -3.74 4.29
N ALA A 64 10.45 -5.04 4.15
CA ALA A 64 10.50 -5.74 2.87
C ALA A 64 9.58 -5.11 1.84
N PHE A 65 8.36 -4.71 2.24
CA PHE A 65 7.45 -3.99 1.36
C PHE A 65 8.01 -2.61 0.97
N PHE A 66 8.62 -1.86 1.89
CA PHE A 66 9.25 -0.58 1.58
C PHE A 66 10.42 -0.72 0.59
N ILE A 67 11.28 -1.73 0.75
CA ILE A 67 12.35 -1.98 -0.22
C ILE A 67 11.76 -2.26 -1.61
N LEU A 68 10.81 -3.21 -1.69
CA LEU A 68 10.28 -3.70 -2.95
C LEU A 68 9.34 -2.70 -3.64
N ALA A 69 8.47 -2.03 -2.88
CA ALA A 69 7.39 -1.18 -3.40
C ALA A 69 7.73 0.33 -3.35
N PHE A 70 8.75 0.74 -2.58
CA PHE A 70 9.20 2.15 -2.54
C PHE A 70 10.59 2.34 -3.12
N LEU A 71 11.63 1.73 -2.53
CA LEU A 71 13.01 2.03 -2.94
C LEU A 71 13.33 1.57 -4.35
N LEU A 72 12.98 0.33 -4.73
CA LEU A 72 13.25 -0.17 -6.09
C LEU A 72 12.51 0.65 -7.17
N PRO A 73 11.20 0.93 -7.05
CA PRO A 73 10.49 1.79 -8.00
C PRO A 73 11.04 3.22 -8.04
N LEU A 74 11.37 3.80 -6.87
CA LEU A 74 11.96 5.13 -6.81
C LEU A 74 13.33 5.17 -7.50
N LEU A 75 14.16 4.15 -7.30
CA LEU A 75 15.45 4.01 -7.97
C LEU A 75 15.28 3.90 -9.49
N PHE A 76 14.31 3.10 -9.96
CA PHE A 76 13.99 2.98 -11.38
C PHE A 76 13.54 4.33 -11.96
N VAL A 77 12.67 5.06 -11.27
CA VAL A 77 12.25 6.40 -11.67
C VAL A 77 13.44 7.34 -11.78
N LYS A 78 14.32 7.39 -10.78
CA LYS A 78 15.45 8.32 -10.75
C LYS A 78 16.53 8.00 -11.77
N THR A 79 16.84 6.73 -11.96
CA THR A 79 17.98 6.29 -12.80
C THR A 79 17.58 6.05 -14.26
N ARG A 80 16.42 5.43 -14.49
CA ARG A 80 15.97 5.02 -15.82
C ARG A 80 14.99 6.02 -16.44
N LEU A 81 13.93 6.38 -15.71
CA LEU A 81 12.93 7.32 -16.25
C LEU A 81 13.40 8.77 -16.20
N LYS A 82 14.27 9.11 -15.23
CA LYS A 82 14.80 10.45 -14.97
C LYS A 82 13.69 11.51 -14.85
N ARG A 83 12.56 11.14 -14.24
CA ARG A 83 11.39 12.01 -14.09
C ARG A 83 11.41 12.81 -12.78
N PRO A 84 10.86 14.03 -12.76
CA PRO A 84 10.56 14.74 -11.53
C PRO A 84 9.61 13.92 -10.65
N LEU A 85 9.85 13.90 -9.33
CA LEU A 85 8.96 13.18 -8.41
C LEU A 85 7.57 13.83 -8.30
N ALA A 86 7.48 15.13 -8.60
CA ALA A 86 6.21 15.84 -8.68
C ALA A 86 5.24 15.21 -9.70
N ASP A 87 5.76 14.62 -10.79
CA ASP A 87 4.95 13.92 -11.80
C ASP A 87 4.34 12.62 -11.27
N LEU A 88 4.90 12.08 -10.18
CA LEU A 88 4.42 10.87 -9.52
C LEU A 88 3.60 11.20 -8.26
N GLY A 89 3.14 12.44 -8.13
CA GLY A 89 2.27 12.86 -7.04
C GLY A 89 2.97 13.15 -5.70
N PHE A 90 4.31 13.29 -5.68
CA PHE A 90 5.00 13.76 -4.47
C PHE A 90 4.75 15.25 -4.16
N GLY A 91 4.25 16.01 -5.13
CA GLY A 91 3.82 17.39 -4.89
C GLY A 91 2.51 17.47 -4.12
N PRO A 92 2.16 18.65 -3.57
CA PRO A 92 0.87 18.86 -2.90
C PRO A 92 -0.30 18.89 -3.90
N GLY A 93 -0.03 19.15 -5.18
CA GLY A 93 -1.08 19.20 -6.21
C GLY A 93 -2.19 20.22 -5.88
N ASP A 94 -3.45 19.86 -6.20
CA ASP A 94 -4.63 20.64 -5.80
C ASP A 94 -4.93 20.42 -4.31
N HIS A 95 -4.15 21.10 -3.48
CA HIS A 95 -4.22 20.99 -2.04
C HIS A 95 -5.48 21.56 -1.41
N VAL A 96 -6.20 22.45 -2.12
CA VAL A 96 -7.50 22.93 -1.68
C VAL A 96 -8.53 21.80 -1.79
N PHE A 97 -8.57 21.12 -2.94
CA PHE A 97 -9.43 19.95 -3.13
C PHE A 97 -9.05 18.83 -2.16
N GLY A 98 -7.76 18.48 -2.08
CA GLY A 98 -7.29 17.40 -1.21
C GLY A 98 -7.63 17.62 0.27
N ARG A 99 -7.44 18.84 0.80
CA ARG A 99 -7.85 19.16 2.18
C ARG A 99 -9.35 19.06 2.39
N LYS A 100 -10.17 19.51 1.44
CA LYS A 100 -11.64 19.36 1.54
C LYS A 100 -12.04 17.89 1.60
N VAL A 101 -11.41 17.05 0.78
CA VAL A 101 -11.63 15.60 0.82
C VAL A 101 -11.26 15.04 2.19
N LEU A 102 -10.09 15.37 2.74
CA LEU A 102 -9.68 14.91 4.07
C LEU A 102 -10.65 15.36 5.17
N LEU A 103 -11.03 16.64 5.18
CA LEU A 103 -11.93 17.23 6.18
C LEU A 103 -13.32 16.57 6.19
N VAL A 104 -13.78 16.06 5.04
CA VAL A 104 -15.07 15.38 4.93
C VAL A 104 -14.92 13.88 5.18
N ALA A 105 -13.98 13.23 4.50
CA ALA A 105 -13.85 11.78 4.51
C ALA A 105 -13.36 11.23 5.85
N LEU A 106 -12.47 11.92 6.56
CA LEU A 106 -11.98 11.44 7.86
C LEU A 106 -13.10 11.31 8.91
N PRO A 107 -13.86 12.37 9.25
CA PRO A 107 -14.89 12.29 10.28
C PRO A 107 -16.15 11.56 9.84
N LEU A 108 -16.54 11.64 8.55
CA LEU A 108 -17.82 11.09 8.10
C LEU A 108 -17.72 9.66 7.56
N LEU A 109 -16.54 9.23 7.11
CA LEU A 109 -16.36 7.90 6.51
C LEU A 109 -15.31 7.10 7.28
N VAL A 110 -14.06 7.55 7.33
CA VAL A 110 -12.96 6.74 7.88
C VAL A 110 -13.19 6.41 9.36
N ILE A 111 -13.39 7.42 10.22
CA ILE A 111 -13.56 7.21 11.66
C ILE A 111 -14.77 6.31 11.99
N PRO A 112 -15.99 6.57 11.47
CA PRO A 112 -17.14 5.72 11.78
C PRO A 112 -16.98 4.30 11.24
N LEU A 113 -16.48 4.13 10.01
CA LEU A 113 -16.34 2.81 9.40
C LEU A 113 -15.27 1.97 10.10
N THR A 114 -14.11 2.55 10.46
CA THR A 114 -13.09 1.81 11.21
C THR A 114 -13.54 1.50 12.63
N PHE A 115 -14.29 2.38 13.27
CA PHE A 115 -14.87 2.11 14.59
C PHE A 115 -15.83 0.91 14.53
N ILE A 116 -16.74 0.87 13.55
CA ILE A 116 -17.65 -0.26 13.35
C ILE A 116 -16.87 -1.54 13.02
N ALA A 117 -15.92 -1.46 12.09
CA ALA A 117 -15.09 -2.60 11.67
C ALA A 117 -14.25 -3.16 12.83
N SER A 118 -13.77 -2.32 13.75
CA SER A 118 -13.01 -2.75 14.93
C SER A 118 -13.79 -3.66 15.89
N GLY A 119 -15.13 -3.71 15.76
CA GLY A 119 -15.99 -4.64 16.50
C GLY A 119 -16.16 -6.00 15.82
N MET A 120 -15.75 -6.15 14.55
CA MET A 120 -15.96 -7.38 13.78
C MET A 120 -14.94 -8.47 14.19
N PRO A 121 -15.36 -9.74 14.38
CA PRO A 121 -14.47 -10.80 14.87
C PRO A 121 -13.28 -11.11 13.94
N ASP A 122 -13.50 -11.11 12.64
CA ASP A 122 -12.48 -11.34 11.62
C ASP A 122 -11.44 -10.21 11.60
N VAL A 123 -11.87 -8.94 11.66
CA VAL A 123 -10.98 -7.78 11.76
C VAL A 123 -10.16 -7.83 13.05
N ARG A 124 -10.76 -8.14 14.20
CA ARG A 124 -10.03 -8.30 15.48
C ARG A 124 -9.04 -9.46 15.46
N SER A 125 -9.35 -10.53 14.75
CA SER A 125 -8.43 -11.65 14.59
C SER A 125 -7.19 -11.26 13.76
N GLU A 126 -7.37 -10.39 12.77
CA GLU A 126 -6.30 -9.91 11.90
C GLU A 126 -5.49 -8.77 12.55
N TYR A 127 -6.15 -7.79 13.19
CA TYR A 127 -5.54 -6.55 13.66
C TYR A 127 -5.41 -6.42 15.19
N PRO A 128 -4.43 -5.67 15.72
CA PRO A 128 -3.24 -5.21 14.99
C PRO A 128 -2.47 -6.39 14.40
N LEU A 129 -1.71 -6.13 13.33
CA LEU A 129 -0.94 -7.18 12.65
C LEU A 129 0.05 -7.86 13.60
N SER A 130 0.59 -7.11 14.57
CA SER A 130 1.36 -7.68 15.67
C SER A 130 0.51 -7.81 16.93
N LYS A 131 0.27 -9.05 17.35
CA LYS A 131 -0.47 -9.36 18.59
C LYS A 131 0.36 -9.05 19.85
N THR A 132 1.67 -8.86 19.72
CA THR A 132 2.54 -8.36 20.80
C THR A 132 2.02 -7.05 21.41
N LEU A 133 1.35 -6.19 20.63
CA LEU A 133 0.86 -4.89 21.10
C LEU A 133 -0.23 -4.97 22.19
N PHE A 134 -0.94 -6.10 22.29
CA PHE A 134 -1.89 -6.31 23.40
C PHE A 134 -1.19 -6.37 24.75
N ALA A 135 0.00 -6.97 24.80
CA ALA A 135 0.82 -7.08 26.01
C ALA A 135 1.78 -5.88 26.20
N HIS A 136 2.22 -5.27 25.09
CA HIS A 136 3.22 -4.20 25.08
C HIS A 136 2.67 -2.91 24.46
N ARG A 137 1.75 -2.26 25.18
CA ARG A 137 1.09 -1.02 24.73
C ARG A 137 2.05 0.17 24.59
N ASP A 138 3.18 0.12 25.29
CA ASP A 138 4.28 1.07 25.19
C ASP A 138 4.93 1.11 23.78
N LEU A 139 4.80 0.02 23.01
CA LEU A 139 5.35 -0.08 21.66
C LEU A 139 4.43 0.46 20.56
N VAL A 140 3.17 0.77 20.88
CA VAL A 140 2.14 1.17 19.88
C VAL A 140 2.60 2.37 19.08
N LEU A 141 3.13 3.42 19.71
CA LEU A 141 3.57 4.62 18.99
C LEU A 141 4.65 4.30 17.93
N TRP A 142 5.63 3.46 18.29
CA TRP A 142 6.72 3.09 17.39
C TRP A 142 6.25 2.17 16.27
N TYR A 143 5.36 1.24 16.60
CA TYR A 143 4.73 0.38 15.62
C TYR A 143 3.91 1.19 14.60
N GLU A 144 3.03 2.09 15.06
CA GLU A 144 2.20 2.92 14.16
C GLU A 144 3.07 3.86 13.32
N ALA A 145 4.14 4.43 13.91
CA ALA A 145 5.09 5.23 13.15
C ALA A 145 5.75 4.42 12.04
N ALA A 146 6.16 3.18 12.29
CA ALA A 146 6.69 2.29 11.25
C ALA A 146 5.60 1.92 10.23
N TYR A 147 4.38 1.64 10.67
CA TYR A 147 3.27 1.29 9.79
C TYR A 147 2.97 2.43 8.81
N VAL A 148 2.96 3.68 9.29
CA VAL A 148 2.73 4.87 8.46
C VAL A 148 3.95 5.21 7.58
N LEU A 149 5.13 5.34 8.17
CA LEU A 149 6.32 5.89 7.49
C LEU A 149 7.09 4.87 6.65
N VAL A 150 6.83 3.57 6.83
CA VAL A 150 7.51 2.50 6.09
C VAL A 150 6.51 1.78 5.20
N TYR A 151 5.37 1.34 5.73
CA TYR A 151 4.43 0.55 4.93
C TYR A 151 3.47 1.39 4.09
N TYR A 152 2.68 2.30 4.71
CA TYR A 152 1.65 3.05 3.98
C TYR A 152 2.22 4.01 2.94
N ILE A 153 3.34 4.66 3.22
CA ILE A 153 3.99 5.51 2.21
C ILE A 153 4.47 4.69 1.00
N ALA A 154 5.00 3.48 1.24
CA ALA A 154 5.40 2.56 0.18
C ALA A 154 4.21 2.10 -0.64
N TRP A 155 3.11 1.77 0.04
CA TRP A 155 1.86 1.36 -0.60
C TRP A 155 1.33 2.43 -1.54
N GLU A 156 1.12 3.64 -1.03
CA GLU A 156 0.52 4.70 -1.83
C GLU A 156 1.45 5.19 -2.93
N PHE A 157 2.76 5.29 -2.66
CA PHE A 157 3.69 5.59 -3.73
C PHE A 157 3.67 4.50 -4.81
N PHE A 158 3.71 3.21 -4.46
CA PHE A 158 3.73 2.15 -5.47
C PHE A 158 2.48 2.19 -6.36
N PHE A 159 1.29 2.19 -5.76
CA PHE A 159 0.06 2.07 -6.52
C PHE A 159 -0.42 3.41 -7.11
N ARG A 160 -0.39 4.51 -6.33
CA ARG A 160 -0.95 5.82 -6.73
C ARG A 160 0.11 6.77 -7.27
N GLY A 161 1.38 6.53 -7.01
CA GLY A 161 2.50 7.25 -7.62
C GLY A 161 3.02 6.55 -8.86
N PHE A 162 3.73 5.44 -8.64
CA PHE A 162 4.57 4.75 -9.60
C PHE A 162 3.79 3.99 -10.69
N LEU A 163 2.76 3.23 -10.33
CA LEU A 163 1.90 2.58 -11.32
C LEU A 163 0.95 3.61 -11.96
N LEU A 164 0.21 4.35 -11.16
CA LEU A 164 -0.91 5.17 -11.66
C LEU A 164 -0.50 6.27 -12.65
N PHE A 165 0.41 7.19 -12.30
CA PHE A 165 0.66 8.37 -13.14
C PHE A 165 1.26 8.04 -14.52
N PRO A 166 2.33 7.21 -14.63
CA PRO A 166 2.88 6.86 -15.93
C PRO A 166 1.92 6.02 -16.78
N LEU A 167 1.14 5.12 -16.15
CA LEU A 167 0.13 4.34 -16.88
C LEU A 167 -1.04 5.21 -17.32
N ALA A 168 -1.40 6.26 -16.58
CA ALA A 168 -2.46 7.19 -16.97
C ALA A 168 -2.07 7.99 -18.22
N GLU A 169 -0.79 8.34 -18.37
CA GLU A 169 -0.27 8.98 -19.59
C GLU A 169 -0.35 8.04 -20.81
N ARG A 170 -0.14 6.74 -20.60
CA ARG A 170 -0.13 5.75 -21.70
C ARG A 170 -1.51 5.22 -22.06
N PHE A 171 -2.34 4.92 -21.06
CA PHE A 171 -3.60 4.19 -21.22
C PHE A 171 -4.84 5.01 -20.88
N GLY A 172 -4.67 6.24 -20.40
CA GLY A 172 -5.76 7.08 -19.89
C GLY A 172 -6.05 6.85 -18.41
N GLY A 173 -6.67 7.85 -17.78
CA GLY A 173 -6.84 7.91 -16.32
C GLY A 173 -7.58 6.71 -15.73
N MET A 174 -8.78 6.40 -16.22
CA MET A 174 -9.58 5.30 -15.65
C MET A 174 -8.94 3.92 -15.87
N ASN A 175 -8.33 3.68 -17.04
CA ASN A 175 -7.62 2.42 -17.29
C ASN A 175 -6.46 2.23 -16.31
N ALA A 176 -5.68 3.29 -16.05
CA ALA A 176 -4.61 3.24 -15.05
C ALA A 176 -5.14 3.02 -13.63
N VAL A 177 -6.27 3.66 -13.27
CA VAL A 177 -6.96 3.42 -11.99
C VAL A 177 -7.37 1.95 -11.85
N LEU A 178 -7.92 1.33 -12.89
CA LEU A 178 -8.33 -0.07 -12.86
C LEU A 178 -7.11 -1.01 -12.80
N ILE A 179 -6.03 -0.72 -13.55
CA ILE A 179 -4.79 -1.53 -13.52
C ILE A 179 -4.18 -1.54 -12.11
N GLN A 180 -4.04 -0.37 -11.47
CA GLN A 180 -3.50 -0.32 -10.11
C GLN A 180 -4.48 -0.93 -9.09
N THR A 181 -5.79 -0.82 -9.31
CA THR A 181 -6.81 -1.44 -8.44
C THR A 181 -6.71 -2.95 -8.47
N ILE A 182 -6.58 -3.55 -9.66
CA ILE A 182 -6.34 -5.00 -9.82
C ILE A 182 -5.10 -5.37 -8.99
N SER A 183 -4.00 -4.65 -9.19
CA SER A 183 -2.74 -4.92 -8.51
C SER A 183 -2.86 -4.82 -6.97
N SER A 184 -3.51 -3.77 -6.45
CA SER A 184 -3.65 -3.57 -5.00
C SER A 184 -4.65 -4.53 -4.36
N CYS A 185 -5.74 -4.87 -5.05
CA CYS A 185 -6.72 -5.83 -4.59
C CYS A 185 -6.10 -7.23 -4.42
N LEU A 186 -5.24 -7.65 -5.36
CA LEU A 186 -4.58 -8.95 -5.28
C LEU A 186 -3.68 -9.10 -4.05
N VAL A 187 -3.11 -8.00 -3.53
CA VAL A 187 -2.31 -8.02 -2.29
C VAL A 187 -3.17 -8.31 -1.05
N HIS A 188 -4.46 -7.99 -1.10
CA HIS A 188 -5.39 -8.25 0.01
C HIS A 188 -5.88 -9.71 0.03
N ILE A 189 -5.57 -10.56 -0.95
CA ILE A 189 -5.99 -11.96 -0.93
C ILE A 189 -5.50 -12.65 0.36
N GLY A 190 -6.45 -13.20 1.12
CA GLY A 190 -6.21 -13.81 2.42
C GLY A 190 -6.54 -12.92 3.63
N LYS A 191 -6.93 -11.65 3.40
CA LYS A 191 -7.48 -10.74 4.41
C LYS A 191 -8.98 -11.01 4.66
N PRO A 192 -9.57 -10.43 5.73
CA PRO A 192 -11.01 -10.44 5.95
C PRO A 192 -11.82 -10.08 4.69
N GLU A 193 -12.97 -10.72 4.49
CA GLU A 193 -13.77 -10.58 3.26
C GLU A 193 -14.14 -9.12 2.97
N ALA A 194 -14.60 -8.41 4.01
CA ALA A 194 -14.97 -7.01 3.91
C ALA A 194 -13.77 -6.12 3.50
N GLU A 195 -12.55 -6.47 3.91
CA GLU A 195 -11.33 -5.75 3.55
C GLU A 195 -10.98 -5.96 2.08
N ILE A 196 -11.07 -7.20 1.57
CA ILE A 196 -10.80 -7.50 0.16
C ILE A 196 -11.81 -6.77 -0.73
N ILE A 197 -13.10 -6.87 -0.44
CA ILE A 197 -14.15 -6.17 -1.20
C ILE A 197 -13.94 -4.65 -1.10
N GLY A 198 -13.70 -4.15 0.11
CA GLY A 198 -13.42 -2.73 0.37
C GLY A 198 -12.19 -2.23 -0.41
N SER A 199 -11.17 -3.05 -0.58
CA SER A 199 -9.94 -2.70 -1.30
C SER A 199 -10.17 -2.40 -2.78
N ILE A 200 -11.23 -2.95 -3.40
CA ILE A 200 -11.61 -2.64 -4.78
C ILE A 200 -12.15 -1.20 -4.86
N PHE A 201 -13.07 -0.86 -3.97
CA PHE A 201 -13.66 0.48 -3.90
C PHE A 201 -12.62 1.52 -3.50
N ALA A 202 -11.84 1.27 -2.45
CA ALA A 202 -10.72 2.11 -2.04
C ALA A 202 -9.67 2.23 -3.16
N GLY A 203 -9.40 1.11 -3.84
CA GLY A 203 -8.75 0.97 -5.14
C GLY A 203 -9.04 2.13 -6.08
N ILE A 204 -10.30 2.16 -6.51
CA ILE A 204 -10.83 3.11 -7.49
C ILE A 204 -10.85 4.52 -6.91
N ILE A 205 -11.40 4.72 -5.71
CA ILE A 205 -11.58 6.03 -5.09
C ILE A 205 -10.24 6.73 -4.89
N PHE A 206 -9.24 6.05 -4.31
CA PHE A 206 -7.93 6.63 -4.08
C PHE A 206 -7.16 6.84 -5.38
N GLY A 207 -7.35 6.00 -6.40
CA GLY A 207 -6.80 6.22 -7.73
C GLY A 207 -7.35 7.49 -8.39
N VAL A 208 -8.67 7.66 -8.38
CA VAL A 208 -9.33 8.87 -8.91
C VAL A 208 -8.92 10.11 -8.11
N LEU A 209 -8.88 10.01 -6.78
CA LEU A 209 -8.41 11.08 -5.90
C LEU A 209 -6.99 11.50 -6.25
N ALA A 210 -6.07 10.55 -6.42
CA ALA A 210 -4.68 10.84 -6.74
C ALA A 210 -4.53 11.53 -8.10
N LEU A 211 -5.26 11.10 -9.14
CA LEU A 211 -5.27 11.77 -10.44
C LEU A 211 -5.86 13.18 -10.36
N ARG A 212 -7.01 13.34 -9.70
CA ARG A 212 -7.71 14.64 -9.59
C ARG A 212 -6.93 15.65 -8.77
N ALA A 213 -6.34 15.21 -7.66
CA ALA A 213 -5.51 16.04 -6.82
C ALA A 213 -4.10 16.23 -7.39
N ARG A 214 -3.67 15.38 -8.33
CA ARG A 214 -2.27 15.25 -8.78
C ARG A 214 -1.30 15.01 -7.61
N SER A 215 -1.74 14.22 -6.63
CA SER A 215 -0.99 13.93 -5.41
C SER A 215 -1.51 12.66 -4.74
N PHE A 216 -0.62 11.74 -4.36
CA PHE A 216 -1.02 10.55 -3.60
C PHE A 216 -1.13 10.82 -2.09
N TRP A 217 -0.67 11.98 -1.59
CA TRP A 217 -0.63 12.28 -0.16
C TRP A 217 -2.00 12.27 0.51
N TYR A 218 -3.06 12.67 -0.21
CA TYR A 218 -4.42 12.64 0.33
C TYR A 218 -4.96 11.22 0.49
N GLY A 219 -4.65 10.32 -0.47
CA GLY A 219 -4.92 8.89 -0.33
C GLY A 219 -4.13 8.28 0.83
N PHE A 220 -2.85 8.64 0.95
CA PHE A 220 -1.97 8.24 2.06
C PHE A 220 -2.51 8.60 3.43
N VAL A 221 -2.97 9.83 3.65
CA VAL A 221 -3.53 10.20 4.95
C VAL A 221 -4.78 9.39 5.26
N LEU A 222 -5.68 9.19 4.28
CA LEU A 222 -6.88 8.38 4.48
C LEU A 222 -6.55 6.92 4.76
N HIS A 223 -5.64 6.34 3.98
CA HIS A 223 -5.27 4.92 4.10
C HIS A 223 -4.53 4.63 5.40
N ALA A 224 -3.55 5.48 5.76
CA ALA A 224 -2.88 5.40 7.05
C ALA A 224 -3.86 5.55 8.21
N ALA A 225 -4.81 6.49 8.12
CA ALA A 225 -5.84 6.64 9.15
C ALA A 225 -6.73 5.40 9.27
N ILE A 226 -7.06 4.72 8.17
CA ILE A 226 -7.82 3.47 8.22
C ILE A 226 -7.11 2.42 9.08
N GLY A 227 -5.83 2.16 8.82
CA GLY A 227 -5.03 1.20 9.59
C GLY A 227 -4.85 1.59 11.05
N VAL A 228 -4.31 2.79 11.27
CA VAL A 228 -4.00 3.29 12.63
C VAL A 228 -5.26 3.33 13.49
N LEU A 229 -6.37 3.85 12.98
CA LEU A 229 -7.61 3.91 13.78
C LEU A 229 -8.18 2.52 14.06
N THR A 230 -8.05 1.57 13.13
CA THR A 230 -8.46 0.17 13.39
C THR A 230 -7.68 -0.41 14.55
N ASP A 231 -6.34 -0.30 14.53
CA ASP A 231 -5.46 -0.82 15.58
C ASP A 231 -5.75 -0.13 16.93
N LEU A 232 -5.88 1.21 16.94
CA LEU A 232 -6.19 1.96 18.15
C LEU A 232 -7.58 1.64 18.72
N PHE A 233 -8.61 1.51 17.88
CA PHE A 233 -9.94 1.15 18.36
C PHE A 233 -9.98 -0.25 18.95
N ILE A 234 -9.30 -1.22 18.33
CA ILE A 234 -9.16 -2.58 18.87
C ILE A 234 -8.42 -2.58 20.21
N LEU A 235 -7.29 -1.87 20.32
CA LEU A 235 -6.45 -1.89 21.51
C LEU A 235 -7.08 -1.17 22.71
N PHE A 236 -7.83 -0.08 22.47
CA PHE A 236 -8.23 0.86 23.52
C PHE A 236 -9.74 0.98 23.75
N TYR A 237 -10.60 0.59 22.80
CA TYR A 237 -12.05 0.86 22.88
C TYR A 237 -12.91 -0.39 22.76
N ALA A 238 -12.60 -1.26 21.80
CA ALA A 238 -13.44 -2.37 21.43
C ALA A 238 -13.20 -3.52 22.43
N ARG A 239 -13.95 -3.56 23.54
CA ARG A 239 -14.07 -4.74 24.40
C ARG A 239 -15.06 -5.76 23.86
#